data_AF-A0A2V6BRJ0-F1
#
_entry.id   AF-A0A2V6BRJ0-F1
#
_cell.length_a   1.000
_cell.length_b   1.000
_cell.length_c   1.000
_cell.angle_alpha   90.00
_cell.angle_beta   90.00
_cell.angle_gamma   90.00
#
_symmetry.space_group_name_H-M   'P 1'
#
loop_
_entity.id
_entity.type
_entity.pdbx_description
1 polymer ?
#
loop_
_entity_poly.entity_id
_entity_poly.type
_entity_poly.pdbx_seq_one_letter_code
_entity_poly.pdbx_strand_id
1 'polypeptide(L)' 'GEKIFDDFVKYCRVDAGYAALQDVVTKEKRDEMKSFVLAETFKYFYLLFASPDTLDFDRVVFNTEAHPLRRTD' A
#
# COMPACT_ATOMS: atom_id res chain seq x y z
N GLY A 1 -9.20 7.20 -2.89
CA GLY A 1 -8.43 6.47 -1.87
C GLY A 1 -7.86 7.33 -0.76
N GLU A 2 -8.13 8.63 -0.71
CA GLU A 2 -7.79 9.50 0.43
C GLU A 2 -8.33 8.93 1.75
N LYS A 3 -9.64 8.64 1.81
CA LYS A 3 -10.26 7.99 2.99
C LYS A 3 -9.55 6.70 3.42
N ILE A 4 -9.10 5.87 2.46
CA ILE A 4 -8.41 4.60 2.76
C ILE A 4 -7.03 4.89 3.35
N PHE A 5 -6.29 5.84 2.76
CA PHE A 5 -4.99 6.26 3.26
C PHE A 5 -5.11 6.85 4.67
N ASP A 6 -6.05 7.75 4.91
CA ASP A 6 -6.26 8.39 6.20
C ASP A 6 -6.60 7.36 7.28
N ASP A 7 -7.54 6.46 7.00
CA ASP A 7 -7.91 5.38 7.93
C ASP A 7 -6.73 4.43 8.17
N PHE A 8 -5.95 4.09 7.13
CA PHE A 8 -4.76 3.24 7.26
C PHE A 8 -3.71 3.89 8.17
N VAL A 9 -3.39 5.17 7.97
CA VAL A 9 -2.46 5.91 8.82
C VAL A 9 -2.98 6.00 10.24
N LYS A 10 -4.26 6.35 10.42
CA LYS A 10 -4.89 6.53 11.73
C LYS A 10 -4.92 5.24 12.56
N TYR A 11 -5.25 4.10 11.93
CA TYR A 11 -5.51 2.88 12.66
C TYR A 11 -4.33 1.90 12.68
N CYS A 12 -3.43 1.94 11.70
CA CYS A 12 -2.36 0.96 11.56
C CYS A 12 -0.96 1.51 11.92
N ARG A 13 -0.74 2.83 11.98
CA ARG A 13 0.58 3.39 12.32
C ARG A 13 0.93 3.18 13.80
N VAL A 14 2.19 2.87 14.05
CA VAL A 14 2.82 2.75 15.38
C VAL A 14 4.18 3.46 15.35
N ASP A 15 4.86 3.60 16.49
CA ASP A 15 6.11 4.36 16.60
C ASP A 15 7.21 3.87 15.65
N ALA A 16 7.32 2.55 15.46
CA ALA A 16 8.35 1.91 14.64
C ALA A 16 7.86 1.44 13.26
N GLY A 17 6.66 1.81 12.81
CA GLY A 17 6.14 1.38 11.51
C GLY A 17 4.63 1.24 11.46
N TYR A 18 4.15 0.09 10.97
CA TYR A 18 2.73 -0.22 10.83
C TYR A 18 2.41 -1.61 11.37
N ALA A 19 1.24 -1.76 11.95
CA ALA A 19 0.76 -2.98 12.58
C ALA A 19 -0.57 -3.42 11.96
N ALA A 20 -0.76 -4.74 11.83
CA ALA A 20 -2.04 -5.31 11.45
C ALA A 20 -3.10 -5.08 12.54
N LEU A 21 -4.36 -4.94 12.15
CA LEU A 21 -5.48 -4.98 13.09
C LEU A 21 -5.87 -6.43 13.35
N GLN A 22 -5.89 -6.82 14.62
CA GLN A 22 -6.48 -8.08 15.07
C GLN A 22 -8.00 -8.03 14.96
N ASP A 23 -8.60 -6.89 15.31
CA ASP A 23 -10.03 -6.63 15.21
C ASP A 23 -10.28 -5.24 14.62
N VAL A 24 -11.05 -5.19 13.54
CA VAL A 24 -11.33 -3.95 12.79
C VAL A 24 -12.41 -3.07 13.42
N VAL A 25 -13.22 -3.60 14.34
CA VAL A 25 -14.23 -2.84 15.09
C VAL A 25 -13.58 -2.17 16.29
N THR A 26 -12.84 -2.92 17.11
CA THR A 26 -12.19 -2.40 18.33
C THR A 26 -10.87 -1.67 18.04
N LYS A 27 -10.29 -1.87 16.85
CA LYS A 27 -8.98 -1.35 16.43
C LYS A 27 -7.82 -1.91 17.25
N GLU A 28 -8.00 -3.08 17.85
CA GLU A 28 -6.92 -3.83 18.49
C GLU A 28 -5.84 -4.17 17.45
N LYS A 29 -4.58 -3.89 17.77
CA LYS A 29 -3.44 -4.12 16.89
C LYS A 29 -2.73 -5.41 17.27
N ARG A 30 -2.21 -6.11 16.27
CA ARG A 30 -1.26 -7.22 16.43
C ARG A 30 0.13 -6.71 16.07
N ASP A 31 1.14 -7.05 16.87
CA ASP A 31 2.55 -6.69 16.62
C ASP A 31 3.12 -7.48 15.44
N GLU A 32 2.67 -7.12 14.24
CA GLU A 32 3.02 -7.76 12.98
C GLU A 32 2.88 -6.75 11.83
N MET A 33 3.96 -6.60 11.05
CA MET A 33 3.94 -5.90 9.78
C MET A 33 4.23 -6.89 8.65
N LYS A 34 3.26 -7.10 7.76
CA LYS A 34 3.49 -7.93 6.59
C LYS A 34 4.33 -7.20 5.55
N SER A 35 5.26 -7.90 4.90
CA SER A 35 6.16 -7.34 3.88
C SER A 35 5.40 -6.67 2.72
N PHE A 36 4.25 -7.23 2.34
CA PHE A 36 3.40 -6.68 1.28
C PHE A 36 2.91 -5.25 1.56
N VAL A 37 2.89 -4.79 2.81
CA VAL A 37 2.51 -3.39 3.11
C VAL A 37 3.48 -2.42 2.43
N LEU A 38 4.77 -2.77 2.37
CA LEU A 38 5.79 -1.99 1.70
C LEU A 38 5.71 -2.10 0.17
N ALA A 39 5.61 -3.33 -0.34
CA ALA A 39 5.64 -3.59 -1.77
C ALA A 39 4.33 -3.16 -2.45
N GLU A 40 3.18 -3.46 -1.86
CA GLU A 40 1.87 -3.29 -2.45
C GLU A 40 1.18 -2.04 -1.92
N THR A 41 0.87 -2.00 -0.63
CA THR A 41 -0.01 -0.96 -0.06
C THR A 41 0.59 0.44 -0.23
N PHE A 42 1.85 0.64 0.13
CA PHE A 42 2.51 1.95 -0.02
C PHE A 42 2.76 2.33 -1.47
N LYS A 43 3.08 1.36 -2.33
CA LYS A 43 3.23 1.64 -3.77
C LYS A 43 1.92 2.14 -4.35
N TYR A 44 0.80 1.49 -4.04
CA TYR A 44 -0.50 1.92 -4.55
C TYR A 44 -1.00 3.21 -3.91
N PHE A 45 -0.75 3.46 -2.62
CA PHE A 45 -1.02 4.79 -2.05
C PHE A 45 -0.23 5.88 -2.75
N TYR A 46 1.07 5.66 -2.98
CA TYR A 46 1.89 6.60 -3.71
C TYR A 46 1.35 6.86 -5.12
N LEU A 47 1.12 5.80 -5.92
CA LEU A 47 0.64 5.93 -7.30
C LEU A 47 -0.76 6.55 -7.41
N LEU A 48 -1.60 6.40 -6.38
CA LEU A 48 -2.94 6.99 -6.37
C LEU A 48 -2.93 8.53 -6.28
N PHE A 49 -1.90 9.09 -5.65
CA PHE A 49 -1.76 10.53 -5.45
C PHE A 49 -0.60 11.15 -6.25
N ALA A 50 0.23 10.31 -6.86
CA ALA A 50 1.32 10.76 -7.72
C ALA A 50 0.77 11.33 -9.03
N SER A 51 1.62 12.10 -9.72
CA SER A 51 1.29 12.66 -11.02
C SER A 51 1.12 11.52 -12.06
N PRO A 52 0.20 11.62 -13.04
CA PRO A 52 -0.06 10.55 -14.01
C PRO A 52 1.15 10.09 -14.84
N ASP A 53 2.15 10.96 -14.99
CA ASP A 53 3.43 10.73 -15.68
C ASP A 53 4.49 10.02 -14.82
N THR A 54 4.19 9.73 -13.55
CA THR A 54 5.10 9.02 -12.64
C THR A 54 5.40 7.59 -13.11
N LEU A 55 4.45 6.96 -13.79
CA LEU A 55 4.61 5.62 -14.34
C LEU A 55 3.83 5.50 -15.65
N ASP A 56 4.49 4.98 -16.68
CA ASP A 56 3.84 4.64 -17.94
C ASP A 56 3.03 3.34 -17.79
N PHE A 57 1.75 3.48 -17.43
CA PHE A 57 0.83 2.37 -17.21
C PHE A 57 0.51 1.58 -18.49
N ASP A 58 0.76 2.13 -19.69
CA ASP A 58 0.58 1.38 -20.94
C ASP A 58 1.73 0.39 -21.17
N ARG A 59 2.92 0.70 -20.64
CA ARG A 59 4.14 -0.12 -20.77
C ARG A 59 4.44 -1.01 -19.57
N VAL A 60 3.71 -0.86 -18.47
CA VAL A 60 3.96 -1.58 -17.22
C VAL A 60 2.74 -2.38 -16.79
N VAL A 61 2.97 -3.65 -16.44
CA VAL A 61 1.97 -4.50 -15.78
C VAL A 61 2.50 -4.89 -14.42
N PHE A 62 1.66 -4.76 -13.39
CA PHE A 62 2.01 -5.20 -12.05
C PHE A 62 1.74 -6.70 -11.89
N ASN A 63 2.68 -7.43 -11.28
CA ASN A 63 2.39 -8.77 -10.80
C ASN A 63 1.53 -8.72 -9.51
N THR A 64 1.20 -9.90 -8.97
CA THR A 64 0.36 -10.00 -7.77
C THR A 64 0.99 -9.42 -6.48
N GLU A 65 2.29 -9.11 -6.49
CA GLU A 65 3.03 -8.48 -5.38
C GLU A 65 3.42 -7.03 -5.70
N ALA A 66 2.69 -6.42 -6.66
CA ALA A 66 2.87 -5.05 -7.12
C ALA A 66 4.26 -4.75 -7.69
N HIS A 67 5.04 -5.74 -8.11
CA HIS A 67 6.29 -5.48 -8.82
C HIS A 67 5.97 -5.05 -10.26
N PRO A 68 6.44 -3.86 -10.71
CA PRO A 68 6.22 -3.40 -12.07
C PRO A 68 7.07 -4.21 -13.05
N LEU A 69 6.42 -4.86 -14.01
CA LEU A 69 7.07 -5.59 -15.09
C LEU A 69 6.86 -4.82 -16.40
N ARG A 70 7.95 -4.56 -17.12
CA ARG A 70 7.89 -3.93 -18.43
C ARG A 70 7.30 -4.90 -19.44
N ARG A 71 6.29 -4.46 -20.21
CA ARG A 71 5.81 -5.22 -21.35
C ARG A 71 6.88 -5.30 -22.44
N THR A 72 6.97 -6.45 -23.11
CA THR A 72 8.01 -6.74 -24.11
C THR A 72 7.45 -6.86 -25.53
N ASP A 73 6.18 -6.53 -25.72
CA ASP A 73 5.51 -6.49 -27.02
C ASP A 73 5.95 -5.30 -27.88
#